data_AF-A0A3B9YZC3-F1
#
_entry.id   AF-A0A3B9YZC3-F1
#
_cell.length_a   1.000
_cell.length_b   1.000
_cell.length_c   1.000
_cell.angle_alpha   90.00
_cell.angle_beta   90.00
_cell.angle_gamma   90.00
#
_symmetry.space_group_name_H-M   'P 1'
#
loop_
_entity.id
_entity.type
_entity.pdbx_description
1 polymer ?
#
loop_
_entity_poly.entity_id
_entity_poly.type
_entity_poly.pdbx_seq_one_letter_code
_entity_poly.pdbx_strand_id
1 'polypeptide(L)'
;MTRTGDAMVESLVAGHRSTGNGDADVVPRYTIGGRAPSDVRDDDAGIALPNGAQALLEAEYENMLACVRCGLCLTSCPTYVLTGNENEGPRGRIALARALTEGRIPLTDELLTHEDNCLACDACTDVCPAGVRMEPIQVALRSAVEPAVRRPVWVRALRTVVFDWLFPSMPRFRFLVWLIWMYQASGLRTVLRATGVLRLIGMSDADDLLPPFAPHFLISSGQTYPPEGDRSDRVETVDFFAGCVMSTALAAIDHATVRVLQRSGCAVS
;
A
#
# COMPACT_ATOMS: atom_id res chain seq x y z
N MET A 1 36.59 -17.90 49.93
CA MET A 1 36.10 -18.65 48.76
C MET A 1 34.67 -18.20 48.49
N THR A 2 34.47 -17.58 47.31
CA THR A 2 33.22 -17.36 46.52
C THR A 2 31.98 -16.77 47.20
N ARG A 3 31.65 -15.47 47.00
CA ARG A 3 30.99 -14.78 45.84
C ARG A 3 29.46 -14.86 45.90
N THR A 4 28.75 -13.79 46.29
CA THR A 4 28.22 -12.64 45.48
C THR A 4 27.10 -13.00 44.50
N GLY A 5 25.88 -12.56 44.84
CA GLY A 5 24.71 -12.40 43.98
C GLY A 5 23.73 -11.47 44.71
N ASP A 6 23.00 -10.64 43.96
CA ASP A 6 21.81 -9.85 44.38
C ASP A 6 21.96 -8.44 44.99
N ALA A 7 22.84 -7.59 44.44
CA ALA A 7 22.73 -6.15 44.69
C ALA A 7 23.21 -5.27 43.52
N MET A 8 22.73 -5.50 42.29
CA MET A 8 23.16 -4.73 41.12
C MET A 8 22.05 -4.45 40.09
N VAL A 9 20.85 -4.08 40.54
CA VAL A 9 19.74 -3.67 39.63
C VAL A 9 19.13 -2.29 39.97
N GLU A 10 19.61 -1.58 41.01
CA GLU A 10 18.88 -0.42 41.55
C GLU A 10 19.69 0.88 41.73
N SER A 11 20.71 1.15 40.89
CA SER A 11 21.53 2.37 41.05
C SER A 11 21.88 3.19 39.80
N LEU A 12 21.24 2.98 38.64
CA LEU A 12 21.62 3.69 37.40
C LEU A 12 20.51 4.58 36.80
N VAL A 13 19.74 5.28 37.65
CA VAL A 13 18.77 6.32 37.24
C VAL A 13 19.13 7.72 37.79
N ALA A 14 20.34 7.92 38.32
CA ALA A 14 20.73 9.23 38.85
C ALA A 14 22.01 9.77 38.23
N GLY A 15 21.85 10.78 37.37
CA GLY A 15 22.81 11.88 37.24
C GLY A 15 23.88 11.76 36.16
N HIS A 16 23.67 12.46 35.04
CA HIS A 16 24.78 13.13 34.35
C HIS A 16 24.30 14.47 33.77
N ARG A 17 24.53 15.55 34.54
CA ARG A 17 24.84 16.86 33.97
C ARG A 17 26.32 16.83 33.60
N SER A 18 26.65 16.93 32.32
CA SER A 18 28.01 17.24 31.88
C SER A 18 28.09 18.67 31.39
N THR A 19 28.77 19.48 32.20
CA THR A 19 29.44 20.71 31.78
C THR A 19 30.73 20.34 31.06
N GLY A 20 31.10 21.06 29.99
CA GLY A 20 32.48 21.09 29.50
C GLY A 20 32.68 20.72 28.04
N ASN A 21 32.73 21.76 27.22
CA ASN A 21 33.52 21.96 26.00
C ASN A 21 34.67 20.97 25.72
N GLY A 22 34.76 20.47 24.48
CA GLY A 22 35.94 19.79 23.93
C GLY A 22 35.59 18.66 22.96
N ASP A 23 35.67 18.95 21.67
CA ASP A 23 35.89 18.00 20.56
C ASP A 23 34.95 16.80 20.45
N ALA A 24 33.75 17.05 19.89
CA ALA A 24 32.94 16.00 19.27
C ALA A 24 33.07 16.10 17.76
N ASP A 25 33.59 15.02 17.19
CA ASP A 25 33.92 14.83 15.79
C ASP A 25 32.84 15.30 14.81
N VAL A 26 33.36 15.90 13.76
CA VAL A 26 32.68 16.39 12.56
C VAL A 26 31.94 15.23 11.88
N VAL A 27 30.67 15.03 12.22
CA VAL A 27 29.76 14.30 11.33
C VAL A 27 29.32 15.30 10.25
N PRO A 28 29.66 15.09 8.96
CA PRO A 28 29.28 16.01 7.91
C PRO A 28 27.75 15.99 7.78
N ARG A 29 27.16 17.15 8.08
CA ARG A 29 25.72 17.44 7.98
C ARG A 29 25.34 17.46 6.49
N TYR A 30 25.02 16.29 5.94
CA TYR A 30 24.65 16.15 4.53
C TYR A 30 23.18 16.57 4.33
N THR A 31 22.95 17.84 3.98
CA THR A 31 21.65 18.33 3.52
C THR A 31 21.51 18.08 2.03
N ILE A 32 20.90 16.95 1.62
CA ILE A 32 20.23 16.88 0.31
C ILE A 32 18.87 17.54 0.49
N GLY A 33 18.72 18.79 0.02
CA GLY A 33 17.42 19.40 -0.29
C GLY A 33 16.40 19.61 0.85
N GLY A 34 16.68 19.16 2.08
CA GLY A 34 15.83 19.37 3.24
C GLY A 34 16.14 20.68 3.96
N ARG A 35 15.08 21.39 4.36
CA ARG A 35 15.11 22.57 5.23
C ARG A 35 16.06 22.39 6.43
N ALA A 36 16.68 23.48 6.88
CA ALA A 36 17.48 23.44 8.09
C ALA A 36 16.57 23.09 9.30
N PRO A 37 17.10 22.47 10.37
CA PRO A 37 16.32 22.19 11.59
C PRO A 37 15.70 23.44 12.23
N SER A 38 16.23 24.63 11.92
CA SER A 38 15.69 25.94 12.31
C SER A 38 14.44 26.36 11.54
N ASP A 39 14.10 25.64 10.47
CA ASP A 39 13.01 25.98 9.55
C ASP A 39 11.77 25.07 9.76
N VAL A 40 11.79 24.22 10.81
CA VAL A 40 10.62 23.50 11.33
C VAL A 40 9.73 24.53 12.01
N ARG A 41 8.52 24.73 11.51
CA ARG A 41 7.61 25.76 12.02
C ARG A 41 6.77 25.15 13.15
N ASP A 42 6.33 25.97 14.11
CA ASP A 42 5.48 25.52 15.23
C ASP A 42 4.13 24.90 14.76
N ASP A 43 3.77 25.11 13.49
CA ASP A 43 2.65 24.49 12.78
C ASP A 43 2.86 23.00 12.45
N ASP A 44 4.07 22.44 12.62
CA ASP A 44 4.42 21.02 12.45
C ASP A 44 4.00 20.16 13.65
N ALA A 45 2.81 20.43 14.20
CA ALA A 45 2.22 19.67 15.29
C ALA A 45 1.97 18.22 14.83
N GLY A 46 2.92 17.34 15.15
CA GLY A 46 2.91 15.94 14.77
C GLY A 46 1.62 15.21 15.11
N ILE A 47 1.19 14.36 14.21
CA ILE A 47 0.15 13.36 14.48
C ILE A 47 0.72 12.35 15.48
N ALA A 48 0.04 12.15 16.60
CA ALA A 48 0.46 11.16 17.58
C ALA A 48 0.36 9.74 16.98
N LEU A 49 1.43 8.96 17.10
CA LEU A 49 1.41 7.56 16.72
C LEU A 49 0.48 6.77 17.68
N PRO A 50 -0.38 5.88 17.15
CA PRO A 50 -1.30 5.11 17.97
C PRO A 50 -0.57 4.03 18.78
N ASN A 51 -1.21 3.57 19.86
CA ASN A 51 -0.65 2.51 20.71
C ASN A 51 -0.33 1.25 19.90
N GLY A 52 0.88 0.71 20.05
CA GLY A 52 1.35 -0.47 19.32
C GLY A 52 1.93 -0.19 17.93
N ALA A 53 1.75 1.03 17.38
CA ALA A 53 2.38 1.44 16.11
C ALA A 53 3.91 1.35 16.18
N GLN A 54 4.49 1.74 17.32
CA GLN A 54 5.92 1.69 17.56
C GLN A 54 6.48 0.26 17.45
N ALA A 55 5.75 -0.75 17.94
CA ALA A 55 6.21 -2.14 17.91
C ALA A 55 6.28 -2.69 16.48
N LEU A 56 5.36 -2.28 15.60
CA LEU A 56 5.37 -2.65 14.19
C LEU A 56 6.58 -2.05 13.47
N LEU A 57 6.87 -0.78 13.72
CA LEU A 57 8.02 -0.09 13.14
C LEU A 57 9.36 -0.64 13.65
N GLU A 58 9.44 -0.94 14.95
CA GLU A 58 10.63 -1.49 15.58
C GLU A 58 10.98 -2.88 15.04
N ALA A 59 9.97 -3.69 14.70
CA ALA A 59 10.19 -5.01 14.09
C ALA A 59 10.99 -4.94 12.78
N GLU A 60 10.93 -3.80 12.08
CA GLU A 60 11.63 -3.57 10.81
C GLU A 60 12.85 -2.64 10.95
N TYR A 61 13.25 -2.28 12.17
CA TYR A 61 14.33 -1.31 12.40
C TYR A 61 15.68 -1.80 11.85
N GLU A 62 16.04 -3.07 12.07
CA GLU A 62 17.27 -3.66 11.51
C GLU A 62 17.29 -3.66 9.98
N ASN A 63 16.13 -3.91 9.35
CA ASN A 63 15.97 -3.85 7.90
C ASN A 63 16.18 -2.42 7.38
N MET A 64 15.67 -1.40 8.10
CA MET A 64 15.93 0.02 7.79
C MET A 64 17.41 0.39 7.98
N LEU A 65 18.10 -0.16 9.00
CA LEU A 65 19.51 0.09 9.29
C LEU A 65 20.44 -0.44 8.21
N ALA A 66 20.07 -1.51 7.51
CA ALA A 66 20.86 -2.07 6.42
C ALA A 66 21.06 -1.09 5.24
N CYS A 67 20.23 -0.05 5.12
CA CYS A 67 20.36 0.93 4.05
C CYS A 67 21.65 1.76 4.14
N VAL A 68 22.59 1.50 3.21
CA VAL A 68 23.85 2.25 3.07
C VAL A 68 23.72 3.55 2.27
N ARG A 69 22.49 3.93 1.87
CA ARG A 69 22.17 5.14 1.11
C ARG A 69 22.89 5.31 -0.24
N CYS A 70 23.25 4.21 -0.91
CA CYS A 70 23.95 4.23 -2.21
C CYS A 70 23.14 4.83 -3.38
N GLY A 71 21.81 4.80 -3.31
CA GLY A 71 20.93 5.39 -4.33
C GLY A 71 20.63 4.52 -5.55
N LEU A 72 21.09 3.27 -5.60
CA LEU A 72 20.88 2.38 -6.75
C LEU A 72 19.40 2.09 -7.02
N CYS A 73 18.61 2.05 -5.96
CA CYS A 73 17.16 1.83 -5.98
C CYS A 73 16.35 2.98 -6.61
N LEU A 74 16.94 4.17 -6.77
CA LEU A 74 16.23 5.36 -7.26
C LEU A 74 15.79 5.20 -8.72
N THR A 75 16.66 4.64 -9.57
CA THR A 75 16.35 4.45 -11.00
C THR A 75 15.29 3.38 -11.27
N SER A 76 15.12 2.43 -10.35
CA SER A 76 14.07 1.41 -10.42
C SER A 76 12.73 1.88 -9.87
N CYS A 77 12.70 2.98 -9.11
CA CYS A 77 11.48 3.48 -8.50
C CYS A 77 10.71 4.38 -9.47
N PRO A 78 9.50 4.00 -9.91
CA PRO A 78 8.75 4.78 -10.90
C PRO A 78 8.34 6.15 -10.36
N THR A 79 7.96 6.27 -9.09
CA THR A 79 7.55 7.55 -8.50
C THR A 79 8.73 8.51 -8.34
N TYR A 80 9.92 8.02 -8.00
CA TYR A 80 11.13 8.84 -8.04
C TYR A 80 11.47 9.30 -9.45
N VAL A 81 11.44 8.39 -10.44
CA VAL A 81 11.76 8.73 -11.84
C VAL A 81 10.83 9.82 -12.39
N LEU A 82 9.55 9.79 -12.00
CA LEU A 82 8.56 10.80 -12.41
C LEU A 82 8.71 12.13 -11.68
N THR A 83 9.02 12.10 -10.38
CA THR A 83 8.97 13.30 -9.53
C THR A 83 10.34 13.97 -9.35
N GLY A 84 11.43 13.22 -9.46
CA GLY A 84 12.78 13.64 -9.06
C GLY A 84 12.93 13.93 -7.56
N ASN A 85 11.90 13.70 -6.75
CA ASN A 85 11.90 14.00 -5.32
C ASN A 85 12.46 12.80 -4.55
N GLU A 86 13.54 13.00 -3.79
CA GLU A 86 14.17 11.96 -2.99
C GLU A 86 13.21 11.33 -1.97
N ASN A 87 12.29 12.10 -1.40
CA ASN A 87 11.27 11.60 -0.45
C ASN A 87 10.28 10.65 -1.13
N GLU A 88 10.10 10.77 -2.44
CA GLU A 88 9.31 9.86 -3.27
C GLU A 88 10.11 8.63 -3.72
N GLY A 89 11.39 8.57 -3.39
CA GLY A 89 12.25 7.43 -3.66
C GLY A 89 12.30 6.42 -2.51
N PRO A 90 12.68 5.17 -2.79
CA PRO A 90 12.78 4.12 -1.79
C PRO A 90 13.78 4.46 -0.68
N ARG A 91 14.93 5.07 -1.03
CA ARG A 91 15.92 5.52 -0.05
C ARG A 91 15.36 6.61 0.87
N GLY A 92 14.64 7.59 0.32
CA GLY A 92 13.98 8.63 1.09
C GLY A 92 12.93 8.07 2.05
N ARG A 93 12.05 7.19 1.55
CA ARG A 93 11.04 6.51 2.39
C ARG A 93 11.64 5.69 3.53
N ILE A 94 12.70 4.92 3.26
CA ILE A 94 13.43 4.21 4.34
C ILE A 94 13.98 5.20 5.38
N ALA A 95 14.52 6.34 4.93
CA ALA A 95 15.03 7.36 5.83
C ALA A 95 13.91 8.04 6.66
N LEU A 96 12.76 8.29 6.05
CA LEU A 96 11.57 8.83 6.71
C LEU A 96 10.99 7.84 7.73
N ALA A 97 10.78 6.59 7.32
CA ALA A 97 10.33 5.51 8.20
C ALA A 97 11.27 5.35 9.40
N ARG A 98 12.59 5.29 9.17
CA ARG A 98 13.59 5.20 10.24
C ARG A 98 13.57 6.41 11.16
N ALA A 99 13.49 7.62 10.61
CA ALA A 99 13.45 8.84 11.41
C ALA A 99 12.17 8.91 12.27
N LEU A 100 11.05 8.40 11.75
CA LEU A 100 9.80 8.27 12.49
C LEU A 100 9.95 7.23 13.63
N THR A 101 10.52 6.05 13.34
CA THR A 101 10.79 5.01 14.35
C THR A 101 11.67 5.52 15.48
N GLU A 102 12.73 6.27 15.15
CA GLU A 102 13.66 6.84 16.15
C GLU A 102 13.09 8.08 16.88
N GLY A 103 11.86 8.51 16.57
CA GLY A 103 11.25 9.71 17.16
C GLY A 103 11.96 11.01 16.79
N ARG A 104 12.76 11.01 15.71
CA ARG A 104 13.49 12.19 15.21
C ARG A 104 12.58 13.13 14.43
N ILE A 105 11.51 12.62 13.84
CA ILE A 105 10.49 13.42 13.15
C ILE A 105 9.10 12.99 13.65
N PRO A 106 8.16 13.93 13.74
CA PRO A 106 6.76 13.59 13.95
C PRO A 106 6.15 12.93 12.70
N LEU A 107 5.05 12.20 12.89
CA LEU A 107 4.18 11.83 11.77
C LEU A 107 3.46 13.08 11.25
N THR A 108 3.58 13.39 9.97
CA THR A 108 2.94 14.55 9.32
C THR A 108 2.14 14.12 8.10
N ASP A 109 1.20 14.96 7.66
CA ASP A 109 0.45 14.72 6.41
C ASP A 109 1.37 14.69 5.17
N GLU A 110 2.48 15.43 5.20
CA GLU A 110 3.51 15.41 4.14
C GLU A 110 4.24 14.06 4.09
N LEU A 111 4.63 13.51 5.24
CA LEU A 111 5.21 12.16 5.31
C LEU A 111 4.22 11.14 4.76
N LEU A 112 2.96 11.19 5.22
CA LEU A 112 1.90 10.29 4.72
C LEU A 112 1.74 10.39 3.21
N THR A 113 1.81 11.58 2.63
CA THR A 113 1.72 11.78 1.18
C THR A 113 2.84 11.05 0.43
N HIS A 114 4.08 11.17 0.89
CA HIS A 114 5.23 10.48 0.29
C HIS A 114 5.10 8.95 0.40
N GLU A 115 4.57 8.44 1.51
CA GLU A 115 4.36 7.01 1.73
C GLU A 115 3.16 6.45 0.93
N ASP A 116 2.09 7.23 0.78
CA ASP A 116 0.91 6.86 -0.03
C ASP A 116 1.23 6.79 -1.53
N ASN A 117 2.21 7.58 -1.98
CA ASN A 117 2.72 7.50 -3.34
C ASN A 117 3.55 6.23 -3.61
N CYS A 118 3.91 5.44 -2.58
CA CYS A 118 4.56 4.15 -2.79
C CYS A 118 3.59 3.15 -3.44
N LEU A 119 3.93 2.66 -4.64
CA LEU A 119 3.10 1.67 -5.34
C LEU A 119 3.20 0.25 -4.76
N ALA A 120 4.07 0.02 -3.76
CA ALA A 120 4.35 -1.31 -3.21
C ALA A 120 4.72 -2.36 -4.28
N CYS A 121 5.42 -1.94 -5.34
CA CYS A 121 5.84 -2.81 -6.45
C CYS A 121 7.10 -3.63 -6.19
N ASP A 122 7.79 -3.38 -5.07
CA ASP A 122 9.00 -4.04 -4.59
C ASP A 122 10.24 -4.05 -5.51
N ALA A 123 10.18 -3.42 -6.70
CA ALA A 123 11.30 -3.36 -7.65
C ALA A 123 12.61 -2.77 -7.06
N CYS A 124 12.50 -1.95 -6.01
CA CYS A 124 13.66 -1.40 -5.30
C CYS A 124 14.40 -2.42 -4.42
N THR A 125 13.72 -3.46 -3.97
CA THR A 125 14.29 -4.56 -3.17
C THR A 125 15.21 -5.41 -4.04
N ASP A 126 14.75 -5.77 -5.23
CA ASP A 126 15.50 -6.62 -6.18
C ASP A 126 16.86 -6.05 -6.58
N VAL A 127 16.97 -4.71 -6.65
CA VAL A 127 18.20 -4.02 -7.04
C VAL A 127 19.06 -3.61 -5.84
N CYS A 128 18.63 -3.88 -4.61
CA CYS A 128 19.32 -3.39 -3.42
C CYS A 128 20.54 -4.27 -3.09
N PRO A 129 21.78 -3.74 -3.21
CA PRO A 129 22.98 -4.53 -2.89
C PRO A 129 23.13 -4.80 -1.39
N ALA A 130 22.45 -4.02 -0.55
CA ALA A 130 22.46 -4.18 0.90
C ALA A 130 21.35 -5.12 1.42
N GLY A 131 20.48 -5.63 0.54
CA GLY A 131 19.43 -6.59 0.91
C GLY A 131 18.25 -6.00 1.69
N VAL A 132 18.05 -4.68 1.67
CA VAL A 132 16.88 -4.04 2.28
C VAL A 132 15.61 -4.50 1.57
N ARG A 133 14.62 -4.95 2.36
CA ARG A 133 13.30 -5.38 1.85
C ARG A 133 12.27 -4.29 2.10
N MET A 134 11.70 -3.75 1.02
CA MET A 134 10.77 -2.62 1.09
C MET A 134 9.35 -3.03 1.52
N GLU A 135 8.84 -4.16 1.03
CA GLU A 135 7.51 -4.67 1.39
C GLU A 135 7.24 -4.70 2.91
N PRO A 136 8.06 -5.34 3.77
CA PRO A 136 7.76 -5.40 5.20
C PRO A 136 7.83 -4.03 5.89
N ILE A 137 8.75 -3.14 5.46
CA ILE A 137 8.80 -1.74 5.94
C ILE A 137 7.50 -1.02 5.63
N GLN A 138 7.00 -1.16 4.40
CA GLN A 138 5.76 -0.51 3.96
C GLN A 138 4.52 -1.08 4.65
N VAL A 139 4.46 -2.40 4.87
CA VAL A 139 3.39 -3.04 5.64
C VAL A 139 3.39 -2.55 7.08
N ALA A 140 4.56 -2.54 7.73
CA ALA A 140 4.71 -2.04 9.10
C ALA A 140 4.29 -0.58 9.22
N LEU A 141 4.78 0.28 8.32
CA LEU A 141 4.49 1.70 8.33
C LEU A 141 3.02 2.00 8.08
N ARG A 142 2.41 1.41 7.04
CA ARG A 142 0.97 1.59 6.75
C ARG A 142 0.10 1.11 7.89
N SER A 143 0.43 -0.03 8.49
CA SER A 143 -0.31 -0.56 9.64
C SER A 143 -0.16 0.31 10.88
N ALA A 144 1.03 0.89 11.09
CA ALA A 144 1.33 1.79 12.19
C ALA A 144 0.57 3.12 12.08
N VAL A 145 0.45 3.67 10.87
CA VAL A 145 -0.19 4.99 10.64
C VAL A 145 -1.70 4.90 10.40
N GLU A 146 -2.23 3.77 9.93
CA GLU A 146 -3.65 3.60 9.57
C GLU A 146 -4.65 4.10 10.63
N PRO A 147 -4.46 3.87 11.95
CA PRO A 147 -5.36 4.40 12.97
C PRO A 147 -5.24 5.93 13.16
N ALA A 148 -4.10 6.51 12.79
CA ALA A 148 -3.82 7.94 12.91
C ALA A 148 -4.40 8.76 11.76
N VAL A 149 -4.65 8.13 10.59
CA VAL A 149 -5.19 8.80 9.40
C VAL A 149 -6.59 9.34 9.68
N ARG A 150 -6.72 10.67 9.64
CA ARG A 150 -8.01 11.36 9.80
C ARG A 150 -8.80 11.21 8.50
N ARG A 151 -9.96 10.57 8.60
CA ARG A 151 -10.89 10.41 7.47
C ARG A 151 -12.22 11.06 7.81
N PRO A 152 -12.87 11.74 6.85
CA PRO A 152 -14.18 12.32 7.09
C PRO A 152 -15.19 11.19 7.40
N VAL A 153 -16.20 11.53 8.21
CA VAL A 153 -17.17 10.55 8.73
C VAL A 153 -17.89 9.78 7.63
N TRP A 154 -18.15 10.42 6.49
CA TRP A 154 -18.80 9.79 5.34
C TRP A 154 -17.92 8.72 4.68
N VAL A 155 -16.59 8.91 4.62
CA VAL A 155 -15.65 7.89 4.11
C VAL A 155 -15.60 6.70 5.05
N ARG A 156 -15.59 6.95 6.37
CA ARG A 156 -15.61 5.88 7.37
C ARG A 156 -16.90 5.06 7.27
N ALA A 157 -18.05 5.73 7.16
CA ALA A 157 -19.35 5.08 6.99
C ALA A 157 -19.42 4.29 5.66
N LEU A 158 -18.99 4.89 4.55
CA LEU A 158 -18.93 4.22 3.25
C LEU A 158 -18.06 2.97 3.30
N ARG A 159 -16.89 3.04 3.95
CA ARG A 159 -15.99 1.90 4.13
C ARG A 159 -16.67 0.77 4.90
N THR A 160 -17.30 1.06 6.03
CA THR A 160 -18.07 0.07 6.80
C THR A 160 -19.19 -0.55 5.96
N VAL A 161 -19.94 0.25 5.20
CA VAL A 161 -21.00 -0.27 4.32
C VAL A 161 -20.42 -1.19 3.22
N VAL A 162 -19.31 -0.79 2.59
CA VAL A 162 -18.69 -1.58 1.51
C VAL A 162 -18.09 -2.89 2.05
N PHE A 163 -17.29 -2.82 3.12
CA PHE A 163 -16.55 -3.98 3.62
C PHE A 163 -17.37 -4.89 4.54
N ASP A 164 -18.26 -4.34 5.38
CA ASP A 164 -19.00 -5.14 6.37
C ASP A 164 -20.41 -5.55 5.88
N TRP A 165 -20.97 -4.86 4.87
CA TRP A 165 -22.33 -5.16 4.39
C TRP A 165 -22.40 -5.60 2.93
N LEU A 166 -21.67 -4.95 2.02
CA LEU A 166 -21.71 -5.25 0.58
C LEU A 166 -20.90 -6.49 0.23
N PHE A 167 -19.59 -6.48 0.50
CA PHE A 167 -18.67 -7.57 0.13
C PHE A 167 -18.92 -8.93 0.80
N PRO A 168 -19.41 -9.02 2.05
CA PRO A 168 -19.70 -10.33 2.67
C PRO A 168 -20.84 -11.08 1.98
N SER A 169 -21.63 -10.42 1.13
CA SER A 169 -22.78 -11.01 0.46
C SER A 169 -22.68 -10.94 -1.06
N MET A 170 -22.36 -12.07 -1.67
CA MET A 170 -22.26 -12.21 -3.13
C MET A 170 -23.54 -11.78 -3.89
N PRO A 171 -24.78 -12.07 -3.41
CA PRO A 171 -25.98 -11.60 -4.08
C PRO A 171 -26.12 -10.07 -4.13
N ARG A 172 -25.72 -9.36 -3.06
CA ARG A 172 -25.79 -7.88 -3.01
C ARG A 172 -24.75 -7.26 -3.92
N PHE A 173 -23.53 -7.80 -3.91
CA PHE A 173 -22.47 -7.34 -4.80
C PHE A 173 -22.83 -7.55 -6.28
N ARG A 174 -23.38 -8.72 -6.64
CA ARG A 174 -23.88 -9.00 -8.00
C ARG A 174 -25.00 -8.06 -8.41
N PHE A 175 -25.94 -7.78 -7.50
CA PHE A 175 -27.02 -6.81 -7.74
C PHE A 175 -26.47 -5.41 -7.98
N LEU A 176 -25.49 -4.96 -7.19
CA LEU A 176 -24.83 -3.65 -7.39
C LEU A 176 -24.13 -3.59 -8.75
N VAL A 177 -23.33 -4.59 -9.11
CA VAL A 177 -22.65 -4.65 -10.41
C VAL A 177 -23.67 -4.64 -11.55
N TRP A 178 -24.78 -5.36 -11.40
CA TRP A 178 -25.87 -5.36 -12.38
C TRP A 178 -26.51 -3.97 -12.52
N LEU A 179 -26.73 -3.23 -11.43
CA LEU A 179 -27.21 -1.84 -11.48
C LEU A 179 -26.22 -0.91 -12.18
N ILE A 180 -24.91 -1.06 -11.93
CA ILE A 180 -23.86 -0.29 -12.61
C ILE A 180 -23.85 -0.63 -14.11
N TRP A 181 -23.99 -1.90 -14.47
CA TRP A 181 -24.15 -2.30 -15.87
C TRP A 181 -25.39 -1.66 -16.51
N MET A 182 -26.54 -1.66 -15.85
CA MET A 182 -27.75 -0.98 -16.32
C MET A 182 -27.54 0.52 -16.53
N TYR A 183 -26.82 1.18 -15.61
CA TYR A 183 -26.43 2.58 -15.74
C TYR A 183 -25.56 2.83 -16.98
N GLN A 184 -24.62 1.92 -17.28
CA GLN A 184 -23.78 2.01 -18.48
C GLN A 184 -24.56 1.70 -19.77
N ALA A 185 -25.43 0.69 -19.75
CA ALA A 185 -26.18 0.21 -20.92
C ALA A 185 -27.34 1.14 -21.32
N SER A 186 -27.95 1.82 -20.35
CA SER A 186 -29.09 2.73 -20.59
C SER A 186 -28.72 4.06 -21.26
N GLY A 187 -27.43 4.34 -21.47
CA GLY A 187 -26.96 5.64 -21.98
C GLY A 187 -27.08 6.78 -20.95
N LEU A 188 -27.55 6.50 -19.73
CA LEU A 188 -27.65 7.47 -18.64
C LEU A 188 -26.29 8.07 -18.30
N ARG A 189 -25.22 7.28 -18.37
CA ARG A 189 -23.83 7.76 -18.24
C ARG A 189 -23.52 8.90 -19.21
N THR A 190 -23.91 8.77 -20.49
CA THR A 190 -23.68 9.81 -21.51
C THR A 190 -24.45 11.08 -21.20
N VAL A 191 -25.71 10.95 -20.75
CA VAL A 191 -26.55 12.09 -20.39
C VAL A 191 -26.00 12.81 -19.15
N LEU A 192 -25.63 12.07 -18.10
CA LEU A 192 -25.08 12.66 -16.87
C LEU A 192 -23.72 13.33 -17.08
N ARG A 193 -22.90 12.80 -17.99
CA ARG A 193 -21.66 13.45 -18.45
C ARG A 193 -21.95 14.72 -19.26
N ALA A 194 -22.87 14.65 -20.22
CA ALA A 194 -23.21 15.78 -21.09
C ALA A 194 -23.86 16.95 -20.33
N THR A 195 -24.69 16.65 -19.34
CA THR A 195 -25.33 17.64 -18.47
C THR A 195 -24.40 18.23 -17.41
N GLY A 196 -23.20 17.67 -17.24
CA GLY A 196 -22.24 18.11 -16.23
C GLY A 196 -22.67 17.82 -14.78
N VAL A 197 -23.77 17.10 -14.57
CA VAL A 197 -24.29 16.77 -13.23
C VAL A 197 -23.25 15.97 -12.43
N LEU A 198 -22.52 15.04 -13.07
CA LEU A 198 -21.45 14.29 -12.42
C LEU A 198 -20.34 15.19 -11.87
N ARG A 199 -20.04 16.29 -12.56
CA ARG A 199 -19.05 17.28 -12.11
C ARG A 199 -19.57 18.09 -10.93
N LEU A 200 -20.87 18.42 -10.93
CA LEU A 200 -21.51 19.15 -9.83
C LEU A 200 -21.51 18.35 -8.53
N ILE A 201 -21.74 17.04 -8.61
CA ILE A 201 -21.76 16.14 -7.44
C ILE A 201 -20.39 15.55 -7.09
N GLY A 202 -19.33 15.91 -7.81
CA GLY A 202 -17.96 15.42 -7.56
C GLY A 202 -17.74 13.93 -7.85
N MET A 203 -18.51 13.33 -8.76
CA MET A 203 -18.42 11.91 -9.13
C MET A 203 -17.82 11.67 -10.52
N SER A 204 -17.27 12.70 -11.17
CA SER A 204 -16.63 12.57 -12.49
C SER A 204 -15.51 11.54 -12.48
N ASP A 205 -14.60 11.65 -11.52
CA ASP A 205 -13.36 10.86 -11.51
C ASP A 205 -13.68 9.39 -11.21
N ALA A 206 -14.64 9.15 -10.30
CA ALA A 206 -15.15 7.82 -10.02
C ALA A 206 -15.84 7.20 -11.24
N ASP A 207 -16.61 7.98 -12.00
CA ASP A 207 -17.23 7.53 -13.24
C ASP A 207 -16.23 7.28 -14.37
N ASP A 208 -15.11 8.01 -14.43
CA ASP A 208 -14.06 7.80 -15.42
C ASP A 208 -13.23 6.55 -15.14
N LEU A 209 -13.02 6.22 -13.86
CA LEU A 209 -12.30 5.01 -13.45
C LEU A 209 -13.16 3.73 -13.49
N LEU A 210 -14.48 3.84 -13.71
CA LEU A 210 -15.38 2.69 -13.79
C LEU A 210 -15.10 1.85 -15.07
N PRO A 211 -14.71 0.56 -14.93
CA PRO A 211 -14.53 -0.32 -16.07
C PRO A 211 -15.87 -0.66 -16.73
N PRO A 212 -15.86 -1.16 -17.98
CA PRO A 212 -17.07 -1.72 -18.58
C PRO A 212 -17.47 -3.02 -17.86
N PHE A 213 -18.69 -3.06 -17.33
CA PHE A 213 -19.22 -4.26 -16.68
C PHE A 213 -19.98 -5.14 -17.68
N ALA A 214 -19.99 -6.46 -17.44
CA ALA A 214 -20.77 -7.42 -18.21
C ALA A 214 -21.99 -7.90 -17.41
N PRO A 215 -23.12 -8.21 -18.07
CA PRO A 215 -24.30 -8.76 -17.39
C PRO A 215 -24.14 -10.25 -17.03
N HIS A 216 -23.16 -10.93 -17.63
CA HIS A 216 -22.88 -12.34 -17.40
C HIS A 216 -21.72 -12.49 -16.42
N PHE A 217 -22.01 -13.02 -15.25
CA PHE A 217 -21.03 -13.31 -14.21
C PHE A 217 -20.49 -14.73 -14.35
N LEU A 218 -19.23 -14.94 -13.98
CA LEU A 218 -18.64 -16.26 -13.87
C LEU A 218 -18.91 -16.79 -12.44
N ILE A 219 -19.77 -17.79 -12.30
CA ILE A 219 -20.15 -18.33 -10.99
C ILE A 219 -19.51 -19.70 -10.85
N SER A 220 -18.51 -19.87 -9.98
CA SER A 220 -17.96 -21.21 -9.73
C SER A 220 -19.05 -22.09 -9.10
N SER A 221 -19.50 -23.08 -9.85
CA SER A 221 -20.53 -24.06 -9.45
C SER A 221 -20.12 -25.48 -9.84
N GLY A 222 -18.81 -25.75 -9.91
CA GLY A 222 -18.26 -27.03 -10.39
C GLY A 222 -18.37 -27.21 -11.91
N GLN A 223 -18.28 -26.12 -12.67
CA GLN A 223 -18.35 -26.14 -14.13
C GLN A 223 -16.99 -26.53 -14.70
N THR A 224 -16.96 -27.38 -15.72
CA THR A 224 -15.73 -27.68 -16.45
C THR A 224 -15.85 -27.19 -17.89
N TYR A 225 -14.80 -26.54 -18.36
CA TYR A 225 -14.67 -26.03 -19.72
C TYR A 225 -13.74 -26.96 -20.51
N PRO A 226 -14.24 -27.67 -21.54
CA PRO A 226 -13.41 -28.60 -22.30
C PRO A 226 -12.39 -27.86 -23.19
N PRO A 227 -11.26 -28.49 -23.54
CA PRO A 227 -10.27 -27.89 -24.44
C PRO A 227 -10.85 -27.67 -25.85
N GLU A 228 -10.41 -26.61 -26.53
CA GLU A 228 -10.69 -26.35 -27.94
C GLU A 228 -9.54 -26.89 -28.81
N GLY A 229 -9.81 -27.88 -29.67
CA GLY A 229 -8.86 -28.40 -30.67
C GLY A 229 -8.59 -29.90 -30.58
N ASP A 230 -7.95 -30.45 -31.63
CA ASP A 230 -7.74 -31.90 -31.84
C ASP A 230 -6.47 -32.44 -31.14
N ARG A 231 -6.07 -31.83 -30.01
CA ARG A 231 -4.92 -32.31 -29.21
C ARG A 231 -5.38 -33.43 -28.29
N SER A 232 -5.51 -34.65 -28.82
CA SER A 232 -6.00 -35.83 -28.07
C SER A 232 -4.99 -36.46 -27.11
N ASP A 233 -3.70 -36.08 -27.16
CA ASP A 233 -2.67 -36.94 -26.57
C ASP A 233 -2.33 -36.62 -25.11
N ARG A 234 -2.66 -35.42 -24.60
CA ARG A 234 -2.63 -35.06 -23.17
C ARG A 234 -3.47 -33.81 -22.92
N VAL A 235 -4.64 -34.00 -22.31
CA VAL A 235 -5.45 -32.89 -21.79
C VAL A 235 -4.89 -32.52 -20.42
N GLU A 236 -4.23 -31.37 -20.33
CA GLU A 236 -3.83 -30.81 -19.04
C GLU A 236 -5.02 -30.09 -18.41
N THR A 237 -5.37 -30.47 -17.17
CA THR A 237 -6.43 -29.80 -16.41
C THR A 237 -5.82 -28.67 -15.60
N VAL A 238 -6.44 -27.49 -15.68
CA VAL A 238 -6.04 -26.28 -14.95
C VAL A 238 -7.21 -25.86 -14.06
N ASP A 239 -6.96 -25.81 -12.75
CA ASP A 239 -7.94 -25.26 -11.80
C ASP A 239 -7.91 -23.74 -11.86
N PHE A 240 -9.04 -23.13 -12.18
CA PHE A 240 -9.18 -21.68 -12.28
C PHE A 240 -9.84 -21.10 -11.03
N PHE A 241 -9.07 -20.30 -10.29
CA PHE A 241 -9.59 -19.61 -9.11
C PHE A 241 -10.48 -18.42 -9.48
N ALA A 242 -11.79 -18.64 -9.48
CA ALA A 242 -12.78 -17.57 -9.64
C ALA A 242 -12.98 -16.78 -8.33
N GLY A 243 -12.26 -15.66 -8.19
CA GLY A 243 -12.37 -14.78 -7.01
C GLY A 243 -13.70 -14.01 -6.95
N CYS A 244 -14.09 -13.50 -5.77
CA CYS A 244 -15.39 -12.84 -5.57
C CYS A 244 -15.60 -11.59 -6.44
N VAL A 245 -14.57 -10.74 -6.53
CA VAL A 245 -14.63 -9.48 -7.29
C VAL A 245 -14.41 -9.74 -8.77
N MET A 246 -13.33 -10.44 -9.14
CA MET A 246 -12.99 -10.71 -10.56
C MET A 246 -14.13 -11.39 -11.30
N SER A 247 -14.69 -12.46 -10.72
CA SER A 247 -15.73 -13.27 -11.37
C SER A 247 -17.07 -12.57 -11.55
N THR A 248 -17.28 -11.43 -10.87
CA THR A 248 -18.52 -10.65 -10.95
C THR A 248 -18.28 -9.31 -11.65
N ALA A 249 -17.38 -8.48 -11.14
CA ALA A 249 -17.09 -7.16 -11.68
C ALA A 249 -16.31 -7.19 -13.00
N LEU A 250 -15.38 -8.15 -13.13
CA LEU A 250 -14.47 -8.28 -14.26
C LEU A 250 -14.63 -9.64 -14.95
N ALA A 251 -15.85 -10.17 -14.93
CA ALA A 251 -16.18 -11.49 -15.45
C ALA A 251 -15.77 -11.68 -16.92
N ALA A 252 -15.76 -10.59 -17.70
CA ALA A 252 -15.29 -10.60 -19.08
C ALA A 252 -13.81 -11.00 -19.20
N ILE A 253 -12.96 -10.61 -18.23
CA ILE A 253 -11.55 -11.00 -18.15
C ILE A 253 -11.46 -12.48 -17.79
N ASP A 254 -12.20 -12.95 -16.79
CA ASP A 254 -12.19 -14.37 -16.40
C ASP A 254 -12.65 -15.27 -17.56
N HIS A 255 -13.72 -14.90 -18.27
CA HIS A 255 -14.16 -15.60 -19.47
C HIS A 255 -13.11 -15.55 -20.60
N ALA A 256 -12.38 -14.44 -20.76
CA ALA A 256 -11.30 -14.36 -21.73
C ALA A 256 -10.14 -15.28 -21.36
N THR A 257 -9.77 -15.34 -20.07
CA THR A 257 -8.74 -16.24 -19.55
C THR A 257 -9.12 -17.70 -19.79
N VAL A 258 -10.36 -18.09 -19.48
CA VAL A 258 -10.87 -19.45 -19.76
C VAL A 258 -10.76 -19.77 -21.26
N ARG A 259 -11.17 -18.88 -22.15
CA ARG A 259 -11.03 -19.11 -23.61
C ARG A 259 -9.58 -19.27 -24.07
N VAL A 260 -8.65 -18.50 -23.51
CA VAL A 260 -7.21 -18.62 -23.82
C VAL A 260 -6.67 -19.98 -23.38
N LEU A 261 -7.07 -20.45 -22.19
CA LEU A 261 -6.70 -21.77 -21.69
C LEU A 261 -7.29 -22.90 -22.55
N GLN A 262 -8.58 -22.81 -22.88
CA GLN A 262 -9.24 -23.77 -23.76
C GLN A 262 -8.54 -23.89 -25.12
N ARG A 263 -8.19 -22.76 -25.75
CA ARG A 263 -7.45 -22.72 -27.03
C ARG A 263 -6.02 -23.19 -26.93
N SER A 264 -5.44 -23.18 -25.74
CA SER A 264 -4.11 -23.75 -25.48
C SER A 264 -4.15 -25.28 -25.38
N GLY A 265 -5.36 -25.87 -25.38
CA GLY A 265 -5.58 -27.32 -25.25
C GLY A 265 -5.79 -27.78 -23.81
N CYS A 266 -6.02 -26.86 -22.86
CA CYS A 266 -6.27 -27.19 -21.47
C CYS A 266 -7.76 -27.37 -21.18
N ALA A 267 -8.11 -28.32 -20.32
CA ALA A 267 -9.41 -28.35 -19.66
C ALA A 267 -9.36 -27.41 -18.46
N VAL A 268 -10.40 -26.61 -18.23
CA VAL A 268 -10.47 -25.69 -17.09
C VAL A 268 -11.55 -26.15 -16.11
N SER A 269 -11.19 -26.34 -14.84
CA SER A 269 -12.10 -26.69 -13.73
C SER A 269 -12.27 -25.57 -12.72
#